data_AF-A0A550GU33-F1
#
_entry.id   AF-A0A550GU33-F1
#
_cell.length_a   1.000
_cell.length_b   1.000
_cell.length_c   1.000
_cell.angle_alpha   90.00
_cell.angle_beta   90.00
_cell.angle_gamma   90.00
#
_symmetry.space_group_name_H-M   'P 1'
#
loop_
_entity.id
_entity.type
_entity.pdbx_description
1 polymer ?
#
loop_
_entity_poly.entity_id
_entity_poly.type
_entity_poly.pdbx_seq_one_letter_code
_entity_poly.pdbx_strand_id
1 'polypeptide(L)'
;MSLTPTARERRKEYARFLLMFVFLGFAMKILSEFIHEMGHAFTVLMLGGEILGISIRAEWPFTLSHTRWVIPNPTRMNLAMIAIAGILFETVTSIVGQSILLLRRRMRPVYQVSIFWLSFWTYLSPVVYLLMGAFQPFGDVLDLVNAIQVPRLLIGGIGVTLFISCTYLLSLILRDIFSNILDLSTASDAVSYFWAFLHTFFVLVTIVTYGLPMRPTITAASIVVIFIWSYICARWLFMFVSRLRGAEMLWPQKYVKPSPESPTSVKDPARKLKLGYAVLFSAALISALLTGHMINQYISTYNVVMKTSITAEVVNIELDPNDPQLDLSVKILNPTGENMTLDRIEFDIKLNNKFMHHQVLYPIPTIRPGLYATFNRTVFLPKDRMFTLEEATRDDSWEWTVSGSGYVVTMFGETLLRFKSDSTCKPQVV
;
A
#
# COMPACT_ATOMS: atom_id res chain seq x y z
N MET A 1 26.37 -46.49 -3.59
CA MET A 1 27.22 -45.29 -3.75
C MET A 1 26.33 -44.06 -3.84
N SER A 2 26.29 -43.23 -2.79
CA SER A 2 25.58 -41.95 -2.80
C SER A 2 26.53 -40.89 -3.38
N LEU A 3 26.31 -40.50 -4.63
CA LEU A 3 27.07 -39.40 -5.24
C LEU A 3 26.61 -38.11 -4.58
N THR A 4 27.47 -37.53 -3.73
CA THR A 4 27.21 -36.21 -3.17
C THR A 4 27.05 -35.19 -4.32
N PRO A 5 25.98 -34.39 -4.35
CA PRO A 5 25.72 -33.48 -5.45
C PRO A 5 26.88 -32.49 -5.66
N THR A 6 27.18 -32.23 -6.92
CA THR A 6 28.23 -31.28 -7.30
C THR A 6 27.87 -29.87 -6.84
N ALA A 7 28.88 -28.99 -6.72
CA ALA A 7 28.63 -27.58 -6.35
C ALA A 7 27.71 -26.86 -7.36
N ARG A 8 27.73 -27.27 -8.63
CA ARG A 8 26.89 -26.72 -9.70
C ARG A 8 25.44 -27.15 -9.56
N GLU A 9 25.18 -28.41 -9.20
CA GLU A 9 23.82 -28.92 -8.95
C GLU A 9 23.18 -28.23 -7.77
N ARG A 10 23.88 -28.09 -6.64
CA ARG A 10 23.38 -27.34 -5.48
C ARG A 10 23.04 -25.89 -5.79
N ARG A 11 23.85 -25.20 -6.61
CA ARG A 11 23.54 -23.84 -7.08
C ARG A 11 22.22 -23.78 -7.85
N LYS A 12 21.98 -24.75 -8.74
CA LYS A 12 20.73 -24.85 -9.51
C LYS A 12 19.56 -25.13 -8.59
N GLU A 13 19.71 -26.01 -7.61
CA GLU A 13 18.67 -26.32 -6.62
C GLU A 13 18.31 -25.10 -5.78
N TYR A 14 19.30 -24.35 -5.29
CA TYR A 14 19.06 -23.10 -4.58
C TYR A 14 18.33 -22.08 -5.45
N ALA A 15 18.82 -21.82 -6.66
CA ALA A 15 18.17 -20.88 -7.57
C ALA A 15 16.71 -21.29 -7.87
N ARG A 16 16.44 -22.59 -8.08
CA ARG A 16 15.08 -23.11 -8.24
C ARG A 16 14.23 -22.89 -7.00
N PHE A 17 14.76 -23.19 -5.82
CA PHE A 17 14.05 -22.96 -4.57
C PHE A 17 13.70 -21.48 -4.39
N LEU A 18 14.63 -20.57 -4.68
CA LEU A 18 14.41 -19.14 -4.53
C LEU A 18 13.40 -18.58 -5.52
N LEU A 19 13.49 -18.98 -6.78
CA LEU A 19 12.50 -18.62 -7.79
C LEU A 19 11.11 -19.11 -7.38
N MET A 20 11.02 -20.36 -6.93
CA MET A 20 9.79 -20.94 -6.39
C MET A 20 9.30 -20.18 -5.16
N PHE A 21 10.19 -19.83 -4.24
CA PHE A 21 9.86 -19.10 -3.01
C PHE A 21 9.29 -17.72 -3.32
N VAL A 22 9.90 -16.96 -4.22
CA VAL A 22 9.40 -15.63 -4.63
C VAL A 22 8.10 -15.74 -5.40
N PHE A 23 8.02 -16.64 -6.38
CA PHE A 23 6.83 -16.81 -7.21
C PHE A 23 5.61 -17.26 -6.37
N LEU A 24 5.80 -18.25 -5.49
CA LEU A 24 4.74 -18.69 -4.58
C LEU A 24 4.37 -17.62 -3.57
N GLY A 25 5.33 -16.79 -3.12
CA GLY A 25 5.03 -15.64 -2.28
C GLY A 25 4.04 -14.70 -2.95
N PHE A 26 4.30 -14.33 -4.22
CA PHE A 26 3.37 -13.50 -4.98
C PHE A 26 2.02 -14.18 -5.23
N ALA A 27 2.01 -15.43 -5.68
CA ALA A 27 0.77 -16.15 -5.97
C ALA A 27 -0.13 -16.31 -4.72
N MET A 28 0.48 -16.65 -3.57
CA MET A 28 -0.25 -16.81 -2.32
C MET A 28 -0.74 -15.47 -1.75
N LYS A 29 -0.13 -14.34 -2.11
CA LYS A 29 -0.67 -13.01 -1.80
C LYS A 29 -2.00 -12.79 -2.48
N ILE A 30 -2.11 -13.09 -3.78
CA ILE A 30 -3.39 -12.95 -4.50
C ILE A 30 -4.45 -13.86 -3.89
N LEU A 31 -4.04 -15.08 -3.51
CA LEU A 31 -4.94 -16.02 -2.85
C LEU A 31 -5.39 -15.55 -1.46
N SER A 32 -4.54 -14.88 -0.67
CA SER A 32 -4.94 -14.37 0.65
C SER A 32 -6.01 -13.28 0.53
N GLU A 33 -5.86 -12.36 -0.42
CA GLU A 33 -6.89 -11.34 -0.72
C GLU A 33 -8.22 -12.00 -1.10
N PHE A 34 -8.16 -13.04 -1.93
CA PHE A 34 -9.36 -13.80 -2.27
C PHE A 34 -10.00 -14.45 -1.03
N ILE A 35 -9.20 -15.03 -0.13
CA ILE A 35 -9.71 -15.62 1.12
C ILE A 35 -10.36 -14.56 2.02
N HIS A 36 -9.77 -13.37 2.11
CA HIS A 36 -10.31 -12.24 2.86
C HIS A 36 -11.71 -11.87 2.34
N GLU A 37 -11.83 -11.62 1.04
CA GLU A 37 -13.11 -11.28 0.41
C GLU A 37 -14.15 -12.41 0.49
N MET A 38 -13.69 -13.67 0.37
CA MET A 38 -14.54 -14.83 0.58
C MET A 38 -15.11 -14.90 1.99
N GLY A 39 -14.40 -14.39 3.00
CA GLY A 39 -14.92 -14.23 4.36
C GLY A 39 -16.15 -13.34 4.38
N HIS A 40 -16.06 -12.13 3.82
CA HIS A 40 -17.20 -11.21 3.70
C HIS A 40 -18.34 -11.84 2.90
N ALA A 41 -18.04 -12.40 1.72
CA ALA A 41 -19.04 -12.99 0.84
C ALA A 41 -19.80 -14.14 1.52
N PHE A 42 -19.06 -15.03 2.20
CA PHE A 42 -19.66 -16.15 2.93
C PHE A 42 -20.56 -15.65 4.06
N THR A 43 -20.13 -14.67 4.85
CA THR A 43 -20.93 -14.12 5.95
C THR A 43 -22.18 -13.41 5.45
N VAL A 44 -22.10 -12.65 4.36
CA VAL A 44 -23.28 -12.03 3.72
C VAL A 44 -24.31 -13.07 3.31
N LEU A 45 -23.86 -14.15 2.63
CA LEU A 45 -24.75 -15.23 2.20
C LEU A 45 -25.42 -15.93 3.39
N MET A 46 -24.68 -16.16 4.48
CA MET A 46 -25.25 -16.71 5.72
C MET A 46 -26.31 -15.81 6.37
N LEU A 47 -26.19 -14.48 6.18
CA LEU A 47 -27.15 -13.49 6.69
C LEU A 47 -28.34 -13.26 5.75
N GLY A 48 -28.47 -14.05 4.69
CA GLY A 48 -29.56 -13.94 3.71
C GLY A 48 -29.38 -12.80 2.71
N GLY A 49 -28.15 -12.33 2.51
CA GLY A 49 -27.82 -11.34 1.49
C GLY A 49 -27.48 -11.93 0.14
N GLU A 50 -27.20 -11.04 -0.81
CA GLU A 50 -26.77 -11.37 -2.17
C GLU A 50 -25.40 -10.75 -2.48
N ILE A 51 -24.55 -11.48 -3.20
CA ILE A 51 -23.25 -11.00 -3.68
C ILE A 51 -23.40 -10.46 -5.10
N LEU A 52 -23.13 -9.17 -5.26
CA LEU A 52 -23.17 -8.49 -6.57
C LEU A 52 -21.85 -8.60 -7.33
N GLY A 53 -20.74 -8.82 -6.62
CA GLY A 53 -19.44 -9.06 -7.24
C GLY A 53 -18.29 -8.98 -6.25
N ILE A 54 -17.18 -9.62 -6.60
CA ILE A 54 -15.95 -9.63 -5.81
C ILE A 54 -14.83 -9.03 -6.67
N SER A 55 -14.12 -8.04 -6.14
CA SER A 55 -12.99 -7.38 -6.80
C SER A 55 -11.71 -7.63 -6.00
N ILE A 56 -10.81 -8.42 -6.55
CA ILE A 56 -9.49 -8.70 -5.94
C ILE A 56 -8.45 -7.75 -6.51
N ARG A 57 -7.75 -7.02 -5.64
CA ARG A 57 -6.68 -6.09 -6.02
C ARG A 57 -5.32 -6.66 -5.60
N ALA A 58 -4.48 -6.92 -6.59
CA ALA A 58 -3.12 -7.39 -6.34
C ALA A 58 -2.25 -6.34 -5.62
N GLU A 59 -2.68 -5.09 -5.58
CA GLU A 59 -1.94 -3.94 -5.02
C GLU A 59 -2.18 -3.69 -3.52
N TRP A 60 -3.00 -4.47 -2.80
CA TRP A 60 -3.14 -4.27 -1.34
C TRP A 60 -1.77 -4.22 -0.64
N PRO A 61 -1.52 -3.25 0.27
CA PRO A 61 -2.49 -2.36 0.93
C PRO A 61 -2.81 -1.04 0.20
N PHE A 62 -2.35 -0.82 -1.04
CA PHE A 62 -2.56 0.46 -1.75
C PHE A 62 -3.98 0.61 -2.31
N THR A 63 -4.55 -0.49 -2.78
CA THR A 63 -5.91 -0.53 -3.29
C THR A 63 -6.62 -1.68 -2.61
N LEU A 64 -7.73 -1.37 -1.95
CA LEU A 64 -8.50 -2.35 -1.22
C LEU A 64 -9.20 -3.29 -2.20
N SER A 65 -9.08 -4.59 -1.93
CA SER A 65 -10.04 -5.58 -2.41
C SER A 65 -11.41 -5.24 -1.80
N HIS A 66 -12.49 -5.60 -2.49
CA HIS A 66 -13.82 -5.40 -1.92
C HIS A 66 -14.84 -6.38 -2.50
N THR A 67 -15.82 -6.70 -1.67
CA THR A 67 -17.01 -7.47 -2.02
C THR A 67 -18.20 -6.53 -2.06
N ARG A 68 -18.87 -6.44 -3.21
CA ARG A 68 -20.15 -5.72 -3.34
C ARG A 68 -21.28 -6.67 -3.02
N TRP A 69 -22.15 -6.25 -2.11
CA TRP A 69 -23.26 -7.07 -1.63
C TRP A 69 -24.47 -6.23 -1.28
N VAL A 70 -25.63 -6.89 -1.13
CA VAL A 70 -26.87 -6.29 -0.67
C VAL A 70 -27.51 -7.19 0.38
N ILE A 71 -27.92 -6.58 1.49
CA ILE A 71 -28.78 -7.20 2.51
C ILE A 71 -29.92 -6.23 2.77
N PRO A 72 -31.19 -6.66 2.72
CA PRO A 72 -32.30 -5.79 3.08
C PRO A 72 -32.30 -5.51 4.60
N ASN A 73 -32.29 -4.23 4.97
CA ASN A 73 -32.37 -3.77 6.37
C ASN A 73 -31.36 -4.44 7.33
N PRO A 74 -30.03 -4.36 7.06
CA PRO A 74 -29.04 -5.03 7.90
C PRO A 74 -29.01 -4.41 9.30
N THR A 75 -29.03 -5.26 10.33
CA THR A 75 -28.82 -4.79 11.70
C THR A 75 -27.37 -4.32 11.89
N ARG A 76 -27.10 -3.50 12.91
CA ARG A 76 -25.72 -3.13 13.27
C ARG A 76 -24.83 -4.35 13.53
N MET A 77 -25.40 -5.40 14.13
CA MET A 77 -24.67 -6.66 14.34
C MET A 77 -24.34 -7.36 13.02
N ASN A 78 -25.25 -7.36 12.04
CA ASN A 78 -24.98 -7.90 10.70
C ASN A 78 -23.80 -7.18 10.05
N LEU A 79 -23.79 -5.84 10.10
CA LEU A 79 -22.69 -5.03 9.56
C LEU A 79 -21.37 -5.32 10.28
N ALA A 80 -21.39 -5.43 11.61
CA ALA A 80 -20.19 -5.78 12.38
C ALA A 80 -19.66 -7.18 12.06
N MET A 81 -20.55 -8.16 11.91
CA MET A 81 -20.18 -9.54 11.53
C MET A 81 -19.58 -9.58 10.12
N ILE A 82 -20.14 -8.84 9.17
CA ILE A 82 -19.58 -8.75 7.81
C ILE A 82 -18.21 -8.09 7.87
N ALA A 83 -18.08 -6.96 8.56
CA ALA A 83 -16.82 -6.24 8.68
C ALA A 83 -15.69 -7.09 9.29
N ILE A 84 -15.97 -7.89 10.32
CA ILE A 84 -14.95 -8.75 10.95
C ILE A 84 -14.68 -10.06 10.17
N ALA A 85 -15.54 -10.43 9.21
CA ALA A 85 -15.47 -11.73 8.56
C ALA A 85 -14.17 -11.96 7.79
N GLY A 86 -13.71 -10.97 7.00
CA GLY A 86 -12.44 -11.06 6.26
C GLY A 86 -11.25 -11.28 7.20
N ILE A 87 -11.12 -10.40 8.21
CA ILE A 87 -10.11 -10.50 9.28
C ILE A 87 -10.13 -11.88 9.96
N LEU A 88 -11.31 -12.40 10.30
CA LEU A 88 -11.46 -13.69 10.96
C LEU A 88 -11.04 -14.86 10.06
N PHE A 89 -11.49 -14.88 8.80
CA PHE A 89 -11.16 -15.93 7.84
C PHE A 89 -9.67 -16.01 7.57
N GLU A 90 -9.01 -14.86 7.41
CA GLU A 90 -7.56 -14.79 7.26
C GLU A 90 -6.83 -15.29 8.52
N THR A 91 -7.25 -14.83 9.70
CA THR A 91 -6.65 -15.26 10.97
C THR A 91 -6.74 -16.78 11.16
N VAL A 92 -7.93 -17.37 10.90
CA VAL A 92 -8.13 -18.81 10.98
C VAL A 92 -7.27 -19.54 9.95
N THR A 93 -7.24 -19.07 8.71
CA THR A 93 -6.41 -19.66 7.65
C THR A 93 -4.93 -19.66 8.04
N SER A 94 -4.44 -18.57 8.63
CA SER A 94 -3.06 -18.48 9.09
C SER A 94 -2.78 -19.49 10.20
N ILE A 95 -3.60 -19.54 11.24
CA ILE A 95 -3.44 -20.45 12.37
C ILE A 95 -3.47 -21.91 11.90
N VAL A 96 -4.39 -22.27 11.02
CA VAL A 96 -4.52 -23.62 10.46
C VAL A 96 -3.27 -23.97 9.64
N GLY A 97 -2.83 -23.10 8.74
CA GLY A 97 -1.65 -23.35 7.92
C GLY A 97 -0.36 -23.47 8.75
N GLN A 98 -0.18 -22.61 9.76
CA GLN A 98 0.95 -22.72 10.69
C GLN A 98 0.89 -24.03 11.48
N SER A 99 -0.29 -24.42 11.96
CA SER A 99 -0.49 -25.70 12.66
C SER A 99 -0.15 -26.90 11.77
N ILE A 100 -0.58 -26.90 10.50
CA ILE A 100 -0.24 -27.95 9.53
C ILE A 100 1.28 -28.06 9.36
N LEU A 101 1.98 -26.93 9.20
CA LEU A 101 3.43 -26.89 9.02
C LEU A 101 4.20 -27.36 10.25
N LEU A 102 3.72 -27.06 11.45
CA LEU A 102 4.34 -27.52 12.70
C LEU A 102 4.10 -29.01 12.96
N LEU A 103 2.93 -29.54 12.62
CA LEU A 103 2.56 -30.93 12.84
C LEU A 103 3.16 -31.88 11.80
N ARG A 104 3.27 -31.45 10.53
CA ARG A 104 3.72 -32.31 9.43
C ARG A 104 5.19 -32.15 9.09
N ARG A 105 6.02 -33.01 9.69
CA ARG A 105 7.49 -33.04 9.46
C ARG A 105 7.94 -33.43 8.05
N ARG A 106 7.08 -33.99 7.19
CA ARG A 106 7.45 -34.46 5.85
C ARG A 106 6.45 -33.98 4.80
N MET A 107 6.62 -32.74 4.34
CA MET A 107 5.89 -32.20 3.20
C MET A 107 6.85 -31.98 2.02
N ARG A 108 6.32 -32.04 0.79
CA ARG A 108 7.12 -31.63 -0.37
C ARG A 108 7.43 -30.12 -0.25
N PRO A 109 8.64 -29.67 -0.62
CA PRO A 109 9.05 -28.27 -0.47
C PRO A 109 8.07 -27.26 -1.07
N VAL A 110 7.49 -27.56 -2.23
CA VAL A 110 6.50 -26.71 -2.91
C VAL A 110 5.29 -26.43 -2.01
N TYR A 111 4.72 -27.46 -1.38
CA TYR A 111 3.56 -27.31 -0.49
C TYR A 111 3.95 -26.62 0.82
N GLN A 112 5.11 -26.94 1.38
CA GLN A 112 5.60 -26.31 2.60
C GLN A 112 5.76 -24.80 2.41
N VAL A 113 6.37 -24.39 1.31
CA VAL A 113 6.56 -22.97 0.94
C VAL A 113 5.24 -22.29 0.59
N SER A 114 4.33 -22.98 -0.11
CA SER A 114 3.00 -22.43 -0.45
C SER A 114 2.18 -22.15 0.82
N ILE A 115 2.09 -23.13 1.72
CA ILE A 115 1.34 -22.98 2.97
C ILE A 115 2.02 -21.94 3.87
N PHE A 116 3.37 -21.89 3.89
CA PHE A 116 4.09 -20.86 4.64
C PHE A 116 3.69 -19.46 4.15
N TRP A 117 3.75 -19.21 2.83
CA TRP A 117 3.39 -17.92 2.27
C TRP A 117 1.92 -17.58 2.45
N LEU A 118 1.02 -18.55 2.26
CA LEU A 118 -0.41 -18.34 2.50
C LEU A 118 -0.66 -17.96 3.96
N SER A 119 -0.07 -18.71 4.90
CA SER A 119 -0.16 -18.39 6.33
C SER A 119 0.44 -17.04 6.65
N PHE A 120 1.54 -16.66 6.02
CA PHE A 120 2.17 -15.37 6.22
C PHE A 120 1.26 -14.21 5.76
N TRP A 121 0.73 -14.26 4.54
CA TRP A 121 -0.11 -13.19 4.01
C TRP A 121 -1.44 -13.05 4.74
N THR A 122 -2.11 -14.18 5.03
CA THR A 122 -3.34 -14.21 5.83
C THR A 122 -3.13 -13.89 7.32
N TYR A 123 -1.88 -13.86 7.80
CA TYR A 123 -1.55 -13.30 9.11
C TYR A 123 -1.33 -11.79 9.03
N LEU A 124 -0.60 -11.34 8.00
CA LEU A 124 -0.16 -9.97 7.89
C LEU A 124 -1.34 -9.01 7.73
N SER A 125 -2.29 -9.34 6.87
CA SER A 125 -3.48 -8.53 6.62
C SER A 125 -4.27 -8.21 7.91
N PRO A 126 -4.76 -9.20 8.68
CA PRO A 126 -5.53 -8.92 9.89
C PRO A 126 -4.71 -8.16 10.94
N VAL A 127 -3.41 -8.45 11.07
CA VAL A 127 -2.56 -7.70 12.00
C VAL A 127 -2.40 -6.23 11.60
N VAL A 128 -2.22 -5.94 10.31
CA VAL A 128 -2.15 -4.56 9.82
C VAL A 128 -3.47 -3.84 10.07
N TYR A 129 -4.61 -4.46 9.74
CA TYR A 129 -5.93 -3.90 10.04
C TYR A 129 -6.11 -3.58 11.52
N LEU A 130 -5.81 -4.53 12.41
CA LEU A 130 -6.00 -4.36 13.84
C LEU A 130 -5.04 -3.34 14.46
N LEU A 131 -3.74 -3.41 14.14
CA LEU A 131 -2.74 -2.51 14.71
C LEU A 131 -2.92 -1.08 14.18
N MET A 132 -2.99 -0.89 12.86
CA MET A 132 -3.16 0.44 12.28
C MET A 132 -4.56 0.99 12.59
N GLY A 133 -5.58 0.13 12.56
CA GLY A 133 -6.97 0.50 12.89
C GLY A 133 -7.18 0.92 14.34
N ALA A 134 -6.34 0.45 15.27
CA ALA A 134 -6.34 0.93 16.65
C ALA A 134 -5.90 2.40 16.77
N PHE A 135 -4.98 2.86 15.91
CA PHE A 135 -4.57 4.27 15.85
C PHE A 135 -5.55 5.09 15.01
N GLN A 136 -5.83 4.63 13.79
CA GLN A 136 -6.69 5.28 12.82
C GLN A 136 -7.53 4.21 12.10
N PRO A 137 -8.81 4.03 12.48
CA PRO A 137 -9.68 3.03 11.83
C PRO A 137 -9.78 3.26 10.33
N PHE A 138 -9.64 2.20 9.54
CA PHE A 138 -9.77 2.17 8.09
C PHE A 138 -10.32 0.81 7.64
N GLY A 139 -10.89 0.75 6.44
CA GLY A 139 -11.49 -0.48 5.89
C GLY A 139 -12.44 -1.17 6.87
N ASP A 140 -12.32 -2.49 6.97
CA ASP A 140 -13.08 -3.35 7.89
C ASP A 140 -13.14 -2.85 9.33
N VAL A 141 -12.03 -2.31 9.86
CA VAL A 141 -11.98 -1.84 11.25
C VAL A 141 -12.79 -0.56 11.43
N LEU A 142 -12.83 0.31 10.42
CA LEU A 142 -13.69 1.49 10.43
C LEU A 142 -15.16 1.08 10.44
N ASP A 143 -15.54 0.13 9.58
CA ASP A 143 -16.91 -0.37 9.51
C ASP A 143 -17.34 -1.05 10.82
N LEU A 144 -16.45 -1.84 11.42
CA LEU A 144 -16.66 -2.47 12.72
C LEU A 144 -16.87 -1.45 13.85
N VAL A 145 -16.02 -0.43 13.93
CA VAL A 145 -16.11 0.63 14.95
C VAL A 145 -17.39 1.45 14.77
N ASN A 146 -17.78 1.75 13.53
CA ASN A 146 -19.01 2.46 13.23
C ASN A 146 -20.26 1.63 13.57
N ALA A 147 -20.19 0.31 13.42
CA ALA A 147 -21.32 -0.58 13.69
C ALA A 147 -21.59 -0.78 15.19
N ILE A 148 -20.55 -1.08 16.00
CA ILE A 148 -20.73 -1.52 17.40
C ILE A 148 -19.81 -0.82 18.44
N GLN A 149 -19.13 0.28 18.08
CA GLN A 149 -18.30 1.10 18.99
C GLN A 149 -17.24 0.28 19.78
N VAL A 150 -16.54 -0.65 19.12
CA VAL A 150 -15.49 -1.44 19.77
C VAL A 150 -14.36 -0.53 20.28
N PRO A 151 -13.90 -0.68 21.54
CA PRO A 151 -12.78 0.09 22.06
C PRO A 151 -11.51 -0.15 21.24
N ARG A 152 -10.86 0.93 20.77
CA ARG A 152 -9.63 0.86 19.96
C ARG A 152 -8.48 0.14 20.66
N LEU A 153 -8.39 0.26 21.99
CA LEU A 153 -7.41 -0.46 22.81
C LEU A 153 -7.58 -1.98 22.72
N LEU A 154 -8.82 -2.47 22.64
CA LEU A 154 -9.10 -3.91 22.50
C LEU A 154 -8.65 -4.41 21.13
N ILE A 155 -8.96 -3.66 20.07
CA ILE A 155 -8.54 -3.95 18.69
C ILE A 155 -7.00 -4.02 18.62
N GLY A 156 -6.32 -3.02 19.16
CA GLY A 156 -4.85 -2.97 19.20
C GLY A 156 -4.24 -4.10 20.04
N GLY A 157 -4.85 -4.41 21.19
CA GLY A 157 -4.41 -5.51 22.06
C GLY A 157 -4.44 -6.86 21.34
N ILE A 158 -5.55 -7.17 20.65
CA ILE A 158 -5.69 -8.39 19.84
C ILE A 158 -4.66 -8.38 18.70
N GLY A 159 -4.49 -7.26 18.02
CA GLY A 159 -3.49 -7.09 16.96
C GLY A 159 -2.06 -7.38 17.43
N VAL A 160 -1.66 -6.87 18.61
CA VAL A 160 -0.34 -7.13 19.21
C VAL A 160 -0.17 -8.60 19.58
N THR A 161 -1.19 -9.22 20.20
CA THR A 161 -1.15 -10.65 20.56
C THR A 161 -0.98 -11.53 19.33
N LEU A 162 -1.74 -11.26 18.25
CA LEU A 162 -1.59 -11.96 16.97
C LEU A 162 -0.22 -11.70 16.35
N PHE A 163 0.25 -10.44 16.35
CA PHE A 163 1.56 -10.05 15.84
C PHE A 163 2.68 -10.87 16.47
N ILE A 164 2.75 -10.91 17.80
CA ILE A 164 3.81 -11.60 18.54
C ILE A 164 3.73 -13.11 18.32
N SER A 165 2.54 -13.70 18.52
CA SER A 165 2.37 -15.16 18.46
C SER A 165 2.62 -15.73 17.06
N CYS A 166 2.03 -15.15 16.03
CA CYS A 166 2.16 -15.65 14.66
C CYS A 166 3.56 -15.34 14.07
N THR A 167 4.17 -14.18 14.36
CA THR A 167 5.56 -13.92 13.94
C THR A 167 6.50 -14.96 14.53
N TYR A 168 6.31 -15.30 15.81
CA TYR A 168 7.12 -16.30 16.49
C TYR A 168 6.98 -17.69 15.83
N LEU A 169 5.75 -18.14 15.58
CA LEU A 169 5.50 -19.45 14.96
C LEU A 169 5.99 -19.50 13.50
N LEU A 170 5.72 -18.47 12.68
CA LEU A 170 6.25 -18.34 11.32
C LEU A 170 7.78 -18.32 11.30
N SER A 171 8.41 -17.69 12.28
CA SER A 171 9.87 -17.68 12.44
C SER A 171 10.44 -19.08 12.69
N LEU A 172 9.76 -19.90 13.50
CA LEU A 172 10.14 -21.30 13.73
C LEU A 172 9.98 -22.15 12.47
N ILE A 173 8.85 -21.99 11.78
CA ILE A 173 8.54 -22.68 10.52
C ILE A 173 9.57 -22.32 9.44
N LEU A 174 9.87 -21.04 9.26
CA LEU A 174 10.81 -20.59 8.24
C LEU A 174 12.23 -21.07 8.54
N ARG A 175 12.63 -21.12 9.83
CA ARG A 175 13.91 -21.70 10.22
C ARG A 175 13.99 -23.17 9.84
N ASP A 176 12.92 -23.94 10.07
CA ASP A 176 12.86 -25.35 9.69
C ASP A 176 12.92 -25.55 8.16
N ILE A 177 12.18 -24.72 7.40
CA ILE A 177 12.24 -24.69 5.93
C ILE A 177 13.69 -24.44 5.46
N PHE A 178 14.35 -23.41 6.00
CA PHE A 178 15.72 -23.08 5.60
C PHE A 178 16.75 -24.11 6.06
N SER A 179 16.62 -24.69 7.25
CA SER A 179 17.53 -25.76 7.69
C SER A 179 17.39 -27.01 6.84
N ASN A 180 16.15 -27.41 6.52
CA ASN A 180 15.89 -28.66 5.81
C ASN A 180 16.18 -28.56 4.31
N ILE A 181 15.89 -27.42 3.69
CA ILE A 181 16.04 -27.26 2.23
C ILE A 181 17.42 -26.72 1.86
N LEU A 182 17.96 -25.78 2.64
CA LEU A 182 19.19 -25.09 2.26
C LEU A 182 20.44 -25.69 2.91
N ASP A 183 20.29 -26.59 3.89
CA ASP A 183 21.39 -27.13 4.70
C ASP A 183 22.26 -26.00 5.28
N LEU A 184 21.60 -24.90 5.66
CA LEU A 184 22.24 -23.72 6.21
C LEU A 184 22.44 -23.95 7.71
N SER A 185 23.69 -24.14 8.12
CA SER A 185 24.08 -24.02 9.54
C SER A 185 23.70 -22.66 10.13
N THR A 186 23.50 -21.66 9.27
CA THR A 186 23.10 -20.28 9.60
C THR A 186 21.60 -20.01 9.33
N ALA A 187 20.72 -21.02 9.36
CA ALA A 187 19.28 -20.82 9.13
C ALA A 187 18.66 -19.71 9.99
N SER A 188 19.12 -19.53 11.23
CA SER A 188 18.66 -18.44 12.11
C SER A 188 18.99 -17.04 11.57
N ASP A 189 20.15 -16.88 10.94
CA ASP A 189 20.55 -15.61 10.33
C ASP A 189 19.69 -15.33 9.10
N ALA A 190 19.43 -16.35 8.28
CA ALA A 190 18.57 -16.23 7.10
C ALA A 190 17.14 -15.77 7.46
N VAL A 191 16.56 -16.29 8.55
CA VAL A 191 15.24 -15.79 9.01
C VAL A 191 15.32 -14.37 9.55
N SER A 192 16.38 -14.01 10.26
CA SER A 192 16.58 -12.62 10.72
C SER A 192 16.66 -11.64 9.55
N TYR A 193 17.38 -12.02 8.48
CA TYR A 193 17.42 -11.25 7.24
C TYR A 193 16.07 -11.16 6.56
N PHE A 194 15.31 -12.26 6.48
CA PHE A 194 13.96 -12.27 5.91
C PHE A 194 13.07 -11.21 6.56
N TRP A 195 13.00 -11.17 7.90
CA TRP A 195 12.19 -10.18 8.62
C TRP A 195 12.70 -8.75 8.45
N ALA A 196 14.03 -8.56 8.49
CA ALA A 196 14.62 -7.24 8.28
C ALA A 196 14.31 -6.70 6.88
N PHE A 197 14.45 -7.53 5.85
CA PHE A 197 14.11 -7.15 4.47
C PHE A 197 12.63 -6.88 4.30
N LEU A 198 11.76 -7.70 4.88
CA LEU A 198 10.32 -7.52 4.81
C LEU A 198 9.88 -6.21 5.47
N HIS A 199 10.36 -5.93 6.69
CA HIS A 199 10.05 -4.69 7.39
C HIS A 199 10.53 -3.46 6.59
N THR A 200 11.75 -3.55 6.07
CA THR A 200 12.32 -2.48 5.23
C THR A 200 11.52 -2.30 3.95
N PHE A 201 11.06 -3.39 3.33
CA PHE A 201 10.18 -3.33 2.16
C PHE A 201 8.89 -2.56 2.48
N PHE A 202 8.18 -2.90 3.56
CA PHE A 202 6.95 -2.20 3.95
C PHE A 202 7.17 -0.74 4.31
N VAL A 203 8.26 -0.42 4.99
CA VAL A 203 8.64 0.95 5.31
C VAL A 203 8.91 1.75 4.04
N LEU A 204 9.73 1.22 3.13
CA LEU A 204 10.03 1.84 1.85
C LEU A 204 8.76 2.09 1.05
N VAL A 205 7.91 1.08 0.97
CA VAL A 205 6.59 1.15 0.36
C VAL A 205 5.73 2.26 0.98
N THR A 206 5.69 2.36 2.31
CA THR A 206 4.88 3.37 3.03
C THR A 206 5.40 4.78 2.74
N ILE A 207 6.72 4.95 2.77
CA ILE A 207 7.41 6.21 2.41
C ILE A 207 7.11 6.61 0.96
N VAL A 208 7.13 5.65 0.04
CA VAL A 208 6.80 5.88 -1.37
C VAL A 208 5.34 6.25 -1.55
N THR A 209 4.43 5.64 -0.79
CA THR A 209 2.98 5.82 -1.02
C THR A 209 2.46 7.10 -0.38
N TYR A 210 2.82 7.33 0.88
CA TYR A 210 2.31 8.47 1.65
C TYR A 210 3.24 9.69 1.58
N GLY A 211 4.43 9.51 1.01
CA GLY A 211 5.52 10.47 1.13
C GLY A 211 6.09 10.48 2.55
N LEU A 212 7.34 10.90 2.67
CA LEU A 212 7.80 11.50 3.91
C LEU A 212 7.83 13.01 3.71
N PRO A 213 7.33 13.81 4.67
CA PRO A 213 7.49 15.27 4.66
C PRO A 213 8.94 15.63 5.05
N MET A 214 9.93 14.95 4.48
CA MET A 214 11.33 15.07 4.85
C MET A 214 12.23 15.10 3.62
N ARG A 215 13.39 15.76 3.75
CA ARG A 215 14.40 15.82 2.69
C ARG A 215 14.90 14.39 2.35
N PRO A 216 15.27 14.11 1.08
CA PRO A 216 15.70 12.76 0.66
C PRO A 216 16.85 12.16 1.48
N THR A 217 17.78 13.00 1.95
CA THR A 217 18.92 12.56 2.79
C THR A 217 18.48 12.05 4.15
N ILE A 218 17.49 12.71 4.78
CA ILE A 218 16.92 12.28 6.07
C ILE A 218 16.14 10.99 5.86
N THR A 219 15.36 10.90 4.78
CA THR A 219 14.64 9.68 4.40
C THR A 219 15.58 8.49 4.26
N ALA A 220 16.70 8.64 3.53
CA ALA A 220 17.69 7.58 3.36
C ALA A 220 18.32 7.16 4.71
N ALA A 221 18.68 8.11 5.56
CA ALA A 221 19.21 7.82 6.90
C ALA A 221 18.18 7.08 7.78
N SER A 222 16.91 7.51 7.76
CA SER A 222 15.82 6.85 8.49
C SER A 222 15.61 5.41 8.01
N ILE A 223 15.67 5.15 6.70
CA ILE A 223 15.57 3.79 6.15
C ILE A 223 16.72 2.91 6.66
N VAL A 224 17.95 3.42 6.69
CA VAL A 224 19.11 2.67 7.20
C VAL A 224 18.94 2.36 8.69
N VAL A 225 18.51 3.35 9.50
CA VAL A 225 18.26 3.15 10.94
C VAL A 225 17.16 2.13 11.16
N ILE A 226 16.06 2.21 10.39
CA ILE A 226 14.96 1.27 10.46
C ILE A 226 15.43 -0.14 10.09
N PHE A 227 16.21 -0.31 9.02
CA PHE A 227 16.77 -1.60 8.63
C PHE A 227 17.64 -2.20 9.75
N ILE A 228 18.55 -1.40 10.32
CA ILE A 228 19.42 -1.84 11.42
C ILE A 228 18.59 -2.23 12.64
N TRP A 229 17.60 -1.42 13.01
CA TRP A 229 16.71 -1.69 14.15
C TRP A 229 15.89 -2.97 13.93
N SER A 230 15.30 -3.15 12.75
CA SER A 230 14.56 -4.36 12.38
C SER A 230 15.43 -5.60 12.46
N TYR A 231 16.67 -5.51 11.98
CA TYR A 231 17.63 -6.61 12.09
C TYR A 231 17.98 -6.94 13.54
N ILE A 232 18.25 -5.93 14.37
CA ILE A 232 18.53 -6.11 15.79
C ILE A 232 17.32 -6.76 16.49
N CYS A 233 16.11 -6.23 16.29
CA CYS A 233 14.89 -6.77 16.86
C CYS A 233 14.65 -8.22 16.44
N ALA A 234 14.80 -8.53 15.15
CA ALA A 234 14.67 -9.89 14.65
C ALA A 234 15.70 -10.82 15.32
N ARG A 235 16.97 -10.41 15.39
CA ARG A 235 18.04 -11.21 16.01
C ARG A 235 17.81 -11.42 17.51
N TRP A 236 17.34 -10.40 18.22
CA TRP A 236 16.98 -10.50 19.64
C TRP A 236 15.80 -11.44 19.89
N LEU A 237 14.75 -11.32 19.06
CA LEU A 237 13.62 -12.24 19.10
C LEU A 237 14.11 -13.69 18.95
N PHE A 238 14.99 -13.95 17.98
CA PHE A 238 15.58 -15.27 17.76
C PHE A 238 16.46 -15.76 18.90
N MET A 239 17.29 -14.90 19.49
CA MET A 239 18.09 -15.27 20.65
C MET A 239 17.18 -15.67 21.82
N PHE A 240 16.10 -14.93 22.06
CA PHE A 240 15.11 -15.26 23.08
C PHE A 240 14.42 -16.60 22.80
N VAL A 241 13.99 -16.84 21.56
CA VAL A 241 13.43 -18.13 21.11
C VAL A 241 14.41 -19.28 21.35
N SER A 242 15.68 -19.09 21.00
CA SER A 242 16.70 -20.14 21.14
C SER A 242 16.98 -20.48 22.61
N ARG A 243 16.92 -19.50 23.51
CA ARG A 243 17.09 -19.69 24.95
C ARG A 243 15.91 -20.44 25.57
N LEU A 244 14.67 -20.09 25.19
CA LEU A 244 13.47 -20.80 25.65
C LEU A 244 13.49 -22.27 25.24
N ARG A 245 13.92 -22.57 24.01
CA ARG A 245 14.03 -23.96 23.54
C ARG A 245 15.17 -24.72 24.23
N GLY A 246 16.25 -24.04 24.61
CA GLY A 246 17.31 -24.61 25.45
C GLY A 246 16.81 -25.01 26.84
N ALA A 247 15.82 -24.30 27.38
CA ALA A 247 15.15 -24.66 28.64
C ALA A 247 14.13 -25.81 28.47
N GLU A 248 13.48 -25.92 27.30
CA GLU A 248 12.59 -27.05 26.95
C GLU A 248 13.32 -28.31 26.46
N MET A 249 14.66 -28.30 26.38
CA MET A 249 15.49 -29.43 25.98
C MET A 249 15.56 -30.56 27.05
N LEU A 250 14.54 -30.66 27.89
CA LEU A 250 14.23 -31.79 28.77
C LEU A 250 13.38 -32.87 28.07
N TRP A 251 12.90 -32.63 26.85
CA TRP A 251 12.33 -33.70 26.03
C TRP A 251 13.43 -34.48 25.30
N PRO A 252 13.48 -35.82 25.43
CA PRO A 252 14.57 -36.63 24.92
C PRO A 252 14.54 -36.64 23.39
N GLN A 253 15.27 -35.72 22.76
CA GLN A 253 15.71 -35.93 21.39
C GLN A 253 16.63 -37.14 21.41
N LYS A 254 16.22 -38.21 20.71
CA LYS A 254 17.09 -39.34 20.40
C LYS A 254 18.39 -38.77 19.87
N TYR A 255 19.46 -38.88 20.66
CA TYR A 255 20.82 -38.59 20.26
C TYR A 255 21.08 -39.38 18.98
N VAL A 256 21.04 -38.71 17.83
CA VAL A 256 21.48 -39.30 16.58
C VAL A 256 22.98 -39.43 16.74
N LYS A 257 23.42 -40.64 17.02
CA LYS A 257 24.83 -40.99 17.20
C LYS A 257 25.59 -40.44 15.98
N PRO A 258 26.56 -39.53 16.14
CA PRO A 258 27.31 -39.00 15.01
C PRO A 258 27.93 -40.19 14.26
N SER A 259 27.57 -40.32 12.99
CA SER A 259 28.13 -41.34 12.12
C SER A 259 29.64 -41.13 12.07
N PRO A 260 30.47 -42.17 12.25
CA PRO A 260 31.92 -42.04 12.24
C PRO A 260 32.36 -41.33 10.97
N GLU A 261 33.01 -40.19 11.16
CA GLU A 261 33.40 -39.25 10.11
C GLU A 261 34.34 -39.94 9.12
N SER A 262 34.00 -39.91 7.83
CA SER A 262 34.94 -40.23 6.77
C SER A 262 35.95 -39.06 6.66
N PRO A 263 37.24 -39.28 6.95
CA PRO A 263 38.25 -38.23 6.88
C PRO A 263 38.64 -38.04 5.43
N THR A 264 37.96 -37.17 4.69
CA THR A 264 38.47 -36.53 3.46
C THR A 264 37.37 -35.70 2.83
N SER A 265 37.43 -34.39 3.08
CA SER A 265 36.90 -33.31 2.23
C SER A 265 36.55 -32.15 3.16
N VAL A 266 37.58 -31.43 3.61
CA VAL A 266 37.43 -30.06 4.15
C VAL A 266 36.88 -29.20 3.01
N LYS A 267 35.58 -29.29 2.76
CA LYS A 267 34.84 -28.51 1.77
C LYS A 267 34.60 -27.16 2.40
N ASP A 268 35.57 -26.29 2.15
CA ASP A 268 35.61 -24.85 2.40
C ASP A 268 34.24 -24.23 2.73
N PRO A 269 33.84 -24.18 4.02
CA PRO A 269 32.54 -23.67 4.45
C PRO A 269 32.34 -22.21 4.05
N ALA A 270 33.44 -21.47 3.82
CA ALA A 270 33.42 -20.11 3.30
C ALA A 270 32.75 -20.01 1.92
N ARG A 271 32.82 -21.05 1.08
CA ARG A 271 32.28 -21.02 -0.28
C ARG A 271 30.76 -21.22 -0.33
N LYS A 272 30.19 -21.98 0.61
CA LYS A 272 28.72 -22.13 0.77
C LYS A 272 28.10 -20.84 1.30
N LEU A 273 28.76 -20.21 2.28
CA LEU A 273 28.34 -18.94 2.87
C LEU A 273 28.23 -17.83 1.80
N LYS A 274 29.26 -17.71 0.94
CA LYS A 274 29.32 -16.70 -0.13
C LYS A 274 28.16 -16.76 -1.13
N LEU A 275 27.61 -17.96 -1.39
CA LEU A 275 26.53 -18.12 -2.36
C LEU A 275 25.16 -17.70 -1.80
N GLY A 276 24.87 -18.04 -0.54
CA GLY A 276 23.65 -17.59 0.14
C GLY A 276 23.60 -16.07 0.23
N TYR A 277 24.73 -15.43 0.52
CA TYR A 277 24.85 -13.97 0.50
C TYR A 277 24.67 -13.39 -0.91
N ALA A 278 25.22 -14.00 -1.95
CA ALA A 278 25.07 -13.50 -3.32
C ALA A 278 23.60 -13.46 -3.78
N VAL A 279 22.81 -14.47 -3.39
CA VAL A 279 21.37 -14.48 -3.67
C VAL A 279 20.64 -13.43 -2.86
N LEU A 280 20.84 -13.41 -1.54
CA LEU A 280 20.17 -12.43 -0.67
C LEU A 280 20.47 -11.01 -1.14
N PHE A 281 21.73 -10.77 -1.55
CA PHE A 281 22.16 -9.53 -2.16
C PHE A 281 21.46 -9.27 -3.50
N SER A 282 21.29 -10.27 -4.37
CA SER A 282 20.59 -10.11 -5.65
C SER A 282 19.10 -9.78 -5.45
N ALA A 283 18.42 -10.45 -4.50
CA ALA A 283 17.05 -10.15 -4.15
C ALA A 283 16.92 -8.75 -3.52
N ALA A 284 17.85 -8.37 -2.64
CA ALA A 284 17.93 -7.04 -2.07
C ALA A 284 18.18 -5.97 -3.15
N LEU A 285 19.04 -6.24 -4.12
CA LEU A 285 19.35 -5.35 -5.22
C LEU A 285 18.13 -5.15 -6.14
N ILE A 286 17.45 -6.23 -6.52
CA ILE A 286 16.22 -6.14 -7.33
C ILE A 286 15.16 -5.35 -6.56
N SER A 287 14.98 -5.62 -5.27
CA SER A 287 14.07 -4.87 -4.41
C SER A 287 14.43 -3.38 -4.34
N ALA A 288 15.72 -3.06 -4.21
CA ALA A 288 16.21 -1.69 -4.20
C ALA A 288 16.01 -0.98 -5.56
N LEU A 289 16.20 -1.68 -6.68
CA LEU A 289 15.97 -1.14 -8.02
C LEU A 289 14.50 -0.88 -8.29
N LEU A 290 13.62 -1.83 -7.94
CA LEU A 290 12.17 -1.65 -8.03
C LEU A 290 11.71 -0.50 -7.13
N THR A 291 12.24 -0.41 -5.91
CA THR A 291 12.00 0.72 -5.01
C THR A 291 12.46 2.03 -5.63
N GLY A 292 13.66 2.08 -6.21
CA GLY A 292 14.18 3.26 -6.88
C GLY A 292 13.31 3.71 -8.06
N HIS A 293 12.81 2.76 -8.86
CA HIS A 293 11.86 3.04 -9.93
C HIS A 293 10.55 3.62 -9.36
N MET A 294 9.99 3.02 -8.31
CA MET A 294 8.78 3.50 -7.66
C MET A 294 8.96 4.88 -7.02
N ILE A 295 10.10 5.16 -6.37
CA ILE A 295 10.44 6.49 -5.86
C ILE A 295 10.48 7.51 -6.99
N ASN A 296 11.09 7.17 -8.13
CA ASN A 296 11.17 8.07 -9.27
C ASN A 296 9.78 8.39 -9.83
N GLN A 297 8.93 7.38 -9.95
CA GLN A 297 7.54 7.56 -10.36
C GLN A 297 6.73 8.40 -9.37
N TYR A 298 6.92 8.18 -8.07
CA TYR A 298 6.30 8.98 -7.02
C TYR A 298 6.76 10.44 -7.10
N ILE A 299 8.06 10.70 -7.22
CA ILE A 299 8.60 12.07 -7.34
C ILE A 299 8.03 12.75 -8.59
N SER A 300 7.90 12.01 -9.70
CA SER A 300 7.28 12.52 -10.92
C SER A 300 5.83 12.94 -10.67
N THR A 301 5.02 12.06 -10.08
CA THR A 301 3.62 12.33 -9.75
C THR A 301 3.48 13.46 -8.73
N TYR A 302 4.33 13.48 -7.69
CA TYR A 302 4.35 14.54 -6.69
C TYR A 302 4.67 15.90 -7.33
N ASN A 303 5.63 15.94 -8.26
CA ASN A 303 5.93 17.17 -8.99
C ASN A 303 4.72 17.61 -9.83
N VAL A 304 4.03 16.68 -10.52
CA VAL A 304 2.78 16.99 -11.23
C VAL A 304 1.77 17.59 -10.25
N VAL A 305 1.50 16.93 -9.13
CA VAL A 305 0.40 17.33 -8.24
C VAL A 305 0.71 18.62 -7.47
N MET A 306 1.91 18.72 -6.91
CA MET A 306 2.24 19.79 -5.95
C MET A 306 2.85 21.03 -6.60
N LYS A 307 3.40 20.91 -7.80
CA LYS A 307 4.01 22.06 -8.50
C LYS A 307 3.17 22.54 -9.68
N THR A 308 2.16 21.80 -10.12
CA THR A 308 1.21 22.31 -11.10
C THR A 308 0.39 23.39 -10.43
N SER A 309 0.44 24.58 -10.99
CA SER A 309 -0.39 25.71 -10.57
C SER A 309 -1.40 25.97 -11.67
N ILE A 310 -2.68 25.98 -11.30
CA ILE A 310 -3.78 26.44 -12.14
C ILE A 310 -4.21 27.77 -11.55
N THR A 311 -4.13 28.84 -12.34
CA THR A 311 -4.73 30.12 -11.98
C THR A 311 -5.81 30.47 -12.98
N ALA A 312 -6.96 30.93 -12.48
CA ALA A 312 -8.08 31.35 -13.29
C ALA A 312 -8.54 32.72 -12.81
N GLU A 313 -8.34 33.73 -13.65
CA GLU A 313 -8.59 35.13 -13.30
C GLU A 313 -9.69 35.69 -14.20
N VAL A 314 -10.57 36.52 -13.64
CA VAL A 314 -11.54 37.30 -14.40
C VAL A 314 -10.82 38.49 -15.00
N VAL A 315 -10.78 38.56 -16.34
CA VAL A 315 -10.03 39.60 -17.06
C VAL A 315 -10.95 40.71 -17.57
N ASN A 316 -12.16 40.34 -17.99
CA ASN A 316 -13.14 41.27 -18.53
C ASN A 316 -14.56 40.84 -18.15
N ILE A 317 -15.44 41.82 -17.98
CA ILE A 317 -16.86 41.61 -17.65
C ILE A 317 -17.67 42.56 -18.53
N GLU A 318 -18.59 41.99 -19.28
CA GLU A 318 -19.54 42.72 -20.12
C GLU A 318 -20.94 42.55 -19.51
N LEU A 319 -21.51 43.65 -19.01
CA LEU A 319 -22.83 43.67 -18.40
C LEU A 319 -23.90 44.02 -19.43
N ASP A 320 -24.12 43.15 -20.41
CA ASP A 320 -25.34 43.23 -21.21
C ASP A 320 -26.53 42.82 -20.33
N PRO A 321 -27.59 43.66 -20.18
CA PRO A 321 -28.79 43.30 -19.43
C PRO A 321 -29.43 41.97 -19.86
N ASN A 322 -29.23 41.57 -21.11
CA ASN A 322 -29.81 40.36 -21.68
C ASN A 322 -28.89 39.15 -21.58
N ASP A 323 -27.57 39.37 -21.54
CA ASP A 323 -26.58 38.31 -21.63
C ASP A 323 -25.25 38.72 -20.96
N PRO A 324 -25.21 38.78 -19.62
CA PRO A 324 -23.99 39.14 -18.90
C PRO A 324 -22.88 38.11 -19.15
N GLN A 325 -21.75 38.56 -19.66
CA GLN A 325 -20.62 37.72 -20.03
C GLN A 325 -19.38 38.07 -19.21
N LEU A 326 -18.59 37.05 -18.91
CA LEU A 326 -17.34 37.15 -18.16
C LEU A 326 -16.25 36.39 -18.90
N ASP A 327 -15.12 37.04 -19.14
CA ASP A 327 -13.96 36.42 -19.75
C ASP A 327 -12.96 35.98 -18.68
N LEU A 328 -12.70 34.67 -18.64
CA LEU A 328 -11.69 34.05 -17.80
C LEU A 328 -10.40 33.84 -18.58
N SER A 329 -9.27 34.23 -18.00
CA SER A 329 -7.93 33.77 -18.42
C SER A 329 -7.48 32.64 -17.51
N VAL A 330 -7.40 31.43 -18.05
CA VAL A 330 -6.87 30.26 -17.35
C VAL A 330 -5.40 30.09 -17.73
N LYS A 331 -4.51 30.10 -16.73
CA LYS A 331 -3.08 29.84 -16.87
C LYS A 331 -2.71 28.57 -16.11
N ILE A 332 -2.00 27.68 -16.76
CA ILE A 332 -1.61 26.40 -16.19
C ILE A 332 -0.11 26.22 -16.35
N LEU A 333 0.61 26.07 -15.25
CA LEU A 333 2.04 25.77 -15.24
C LEU A 333 2.25 24.26 -15.27
N ASN A 334 3.01 23.77 -16.26
CA ASN A 334 3.51 22.39 -16.25
C ASN A 334 4.93 22.35 -15.65
N PRO A 335 5.10 21.85 -14.41
CA PRO A 335 6.41 21.75 -13.76
C PRO A 335 7.22 20.52 -14.19
N THR A 336 6.66 19.66 -15.04
CA THR A 336 7.25 18.37 -15.40
C THR A 336 8.20 18.51 -16.59
N GLY A 337 9.01 17.46 -16.82
CA GLY A 337 9.87 17.34 -17.99
C GLY A 337 9.16 16.80 -19.24
N GLU A 338 7.87 16.49 -19.16
CA GLU A 338 7.08 15.88 -20.24
C GLU A 338 5.84 16.72 -20.56
N ASN A 339 5.19 16.46 -21.70
CA ASN A 339 3.94 17.15 -22.03
C ASN A 339 2.84 16.71 -21.05
N MET A 340 2.12 17.67 -20.48
CA MET A 340 1.01 17.42 -19.57
C MET A 340 -0.33 17.64 -20.27
N THR A 341 -1.27 16.73 -20.07
CA THR A 341 -2.65 16.84 -20.54
C THR A 341 -3.59 16.77 -19.34
N LEU A 342 -4.54 17.70 -19.27
CA LEU A 342 -5.65 17.64 -18.31
C LEU A 342 -6.88 17.11 -19.03
N ASP A 343 -7.57 16.17 -18.41
CA ASP A 343 -8.79 15.59 -18.95
C ASP A 343 -9.93 16.62 -18.96
N ARG A 344 -10.10 17.31 -17.82
CA ARG A 344 -11.07 18.39 -17.64
C ARG A 344 -10.66 19.33 -16.52
N ILE A 345 -11.26 20.51 -16.50
CA ILE A 345 -11.20 21.46 -15.38
C ILE A 345 -12.64 21.78 -14.97
N GLU A 346 -12.96 21.57 -13.71
CA GLU A 346 -14.26 21.90 -13.10
C GLU A 346 -14.05 23.04 -12.10
N PHE A 347 -14.86 24.09 -12.15
CA PHE A 347 -14.73 25.20 -11.21
C PHE A 347 -16.02 25.94 -10.94
N ASP A 348 -16.04 26.58 -9.78
CA ASP A 348 -17.05 27.50 -9.32
C ASP A 348 -16.53 28.94 -9.40
N ILE A 349 -17.38 29.84 -9.87
CA ILE A 349 -17.16 31.28 -9.88
C ILE A 349 -17.98 31.89 -8.76
N LYS A 350 -17.37 32.76 -7.97
CA LYS A 350 -18.02 33.54 -6.92
C LYS A 350 -17.70 35.02 -7.07
N LEU A 351 -18.65 35.87 -6.71
CA LEU A 351 -18.50 37.32 -6.60
C LEU A 351 -18.83 37.71 -5.16
N ASN A 352 -17.90 38.37 -4.47
CA ASN A 352 -18.03 38.77 -3.06
C ASN A 352 -18.50 37.59 -2.18
N ASN A 353 -17.86 36.43 -2.34
CA ASN A 353 -18.21 35.15 -1.70
C ASN A 353 -19.59 34.55 -2.03
N LYS A 354 -20.36 35.14 -2.96
CA LYS A 354 -21.65 34.60 -3.42
C LYS A 354 -21.45 33.78 -4.69
N PHE A 355 -22.04 32.59 -4.73
CA PHE A 355 -21.95 31.70 -5.88
C PHE A 355 -22.64 32.30 -7.12
N MET A 356 -21.92 32.29 -8.24
CA MET A 356 -22.38 32.83 -9.53
C MET A 356 -22.66 31.70 -10.52
N HIS A 357 -21.69 30.82 -10.76
CA HIS A 357 -21.80 29.80 -11.79
C HIS A 357 -20.86 28.62 -11.53
N HIS A 358 -21.22 27.45 -12.05
CA HIS A 358 -20.36 26.26 -12.09
C HIS A 358 -20.10 25.89 -13.55
N GLN A 359 -18.86 25.60 -13.90
CA GLN A 359 -18.50 25.23 -15.27
C GLN A 359 -17.52 24.05 -15.30
N VAL A 360 -17.66 23.24 -16.36
CA VAL A 360 -16.74 22.16 -16.71
C VAL A 360 -16.15 22.47 -18.09
N LEU A 361 -14.82 22.44 -18.21
CA LEU A 361 -14.09 22.70 -19.44
C LEU A 361 -13.48 21.44 -20.02
N TYR A 362 -13.72 21.22 -21.30
CA TYR A 362 -13.11 20.20 -22.14
C TYR A 362 -13.13 20.65 -23.62
N PRO A 363 -12.11 20.31 -24.43
CA PRO A 363 -10.80 19.75 -24.05
C PRO A 363 -9.83 20.83 -23.55
N ILE A 364 -8.84 20.45 -22.73
CA ILE A 364 -7.76 21.34 -22.28
C ILE A 364 -6.54 21.21 -23.21
N PRO A 365 -5.93 22.32 -23.67
CA PRO A 365 -4.73 22.26 -24.50
C PRO A 365 -3.56 21.53 -23.81
N THR A 366 -2.77 20.79 -24.57
CA THR A 366 -1.54 20.14 -24.08
C THR A 366 -0.52 21.19 -23.63
N ILE A 367 0.08 20.99 -22.46
CA ILE A 367 0.96 21.95 -21.80
C ILE A 367 2.39 21.45 -21.89
N ARG A 368 3.27 22.20 -22.56
CA ARG A 368 4.67 21.82 -22.74
C ARG A 368 5.47 21.92 -21.43
N PRO A 369 6.54 21.12 -21.27
CA PRO A 369 7.42 21.14 -20.09
C PRO A 369 7.91 22.55 -19.74
N GLY A 370 7.80 22.94 -18.47
CA GLY A 370 8.33 24.19 -17.94
C GLY A 370 7.67 25.47 -18.46
N LEU A 371 6.58 25.37 -19.22
CA LEU A 371 5.86 26.50 -19.80
C LEU A 371 4.47 26.66 -19.20
N TYR A 372 3.95 27.88 -19.30
CA TYR A 372 2.54 28.17 -19.04
C TYR A 372 1.74 27.94 -20.32
N ALA A 373 0.62 27.21 -20.21
CA ALA A 373 -0.45 27.30 -21.19
C ALA A 373 -1.46 28.34 -20.71
N THR A 374 -1.78 29.29 -21.58
CA THR A 374 -2.79 30.31 -21.31
C THR A 374 -3.89 30.18 -22.36
N PHE A 375 -5.14 30.14 -21.93
CA PHE A 375 -6.29 30.20 -22.81
C PHE A 375 -7.43 30.99 -22.16
N ASN A 376 -8.24 31.61 -23.01
CA ASN A 376 -9.37 32.41 -22.57
C ASN A 376 -10.68 31.65 -22.72
N ARG A 377 -11.63 31.89 -21.81
CA ARG A 377 -12.96 31.30 -21.84
C ARG A 377 -14.01 32.31 -21.44
N THR A 378 -14.97 32.55 -22.31
CA THR A 378 -16.16 33.34 -22.01
C THR A 378 -17.18 32.46 -21.27
N VAL A 379 -17.74 33.00 -20.20
CA VAL A 379 -18.76 32.37 -19.35
C VAL A 379 -19.97 33.28 -19.30
N PHE A 380 -21.13 32.71 -19.61
CA PHE A 380 -22.41 33.40 -19.53
C PHE A 380 -22.94 33.29 -18.10
N LEU A 381 -23.18 34.43 -17.47
CA LEU A 381 -23.69 34.47 -16.10
C LEU A 381 -25.20 34.22 -16.10
N PRO A 382 -25.72 33.38 -15.19
CA PRO A 382 -27.16 33.13 -15.12
C PRO A 382 -27.96 34.40 -14.77
N LYS A 383 -29.10 34.62 -15.45
CA LYS A 383 -29.97 35.80 -15.23
C LYS A 383 -30.51 35.88 -13.80
N ASP A 384 -30.72 34.75 -13.15
CA ASP A 384 -31.14 34.68 -11.75
C ASP A 384 -30.07 35.21 -10.79
N ARG A 385 -28.84 35.47 -11.24
CA ARG A 385 -27.72 36.02 -10.44
C ARG A 385 -27.48 37.51 -10.66
N MET A 386 -28.32 38.20 -11.45
CA MET A 386 -28.17 39.65 -11.71
C MET A 386 -28.24 40.49 -10.44
N PHE A 387 -29.02 40.10 -9.44
CA PHE A 387 -29.09 40.83 -8.16
C PHE A 387 -27.72 40.91 -7.45
N THR A 388 -26.87 39.88 -7.62
CA THR A 388 -25.51 39.89 -7.05
C THR A 388 -24.62 40.91 -7.77
N LEU A 389 -24.81 41.09 -9.08
CA LEU A 389 -24.09 42.09 -9.88
C LEU A 389 -24.58 43.52 -9.55
N GLU A 390 -25.89 43.70 -9.36
CA GLU A 390 -26.47 44.98 -8.92
C GLU A 390 -25.96 45.38 -7.53
N GLU A 391 -25.90 44.43 -6.60
CA GLU A 391 -25.32 44.63 -5.27
C GLU A 391 -23.83 44.98 -5.33
N ALA A 392 -23.03 44.23 -6.11
CA ALA A 392 -21.63 44.54 -6.34
C ALA A 392 -21.40 45.94 -6.94
N THR A 393 -22.28 46.36 -7.85
CA THR A 393 -22.29 47.70 -8.45
C THR A 393 -22.61 48.76 -7.40
N ARG A 394 -23.65 48.54 -6.58
CA ARG A 394 -24.07 49.47 -5.53
C ARG A 394 -23.00 49.65 -4.45
N ASP A 395 -22.36 48.55 -4.06
CA ASP A 395 -21.40 48.51 -2.95
C ASP A 395 -19.95 48.75 -3.43
N ASP A 396 -19.74 48.98 -4.73
CA ASP A 396 -18.46 49.13 -5.43
C ASP A 396 -17.43 48.03 -5.11
N SER A 397 -17.91 46.79 -4.91
CA SER A 397 -17.09 45.65 -4.50
C SER A 397 -17.13 44.56 -5.57
N TRP A 398 -15.97 44.25 -6.14
CA TRP A 398 -15.82 43.35 -7.30
C TRP A 398 -14.74 42.29 -7.07
N GLU A 399 -14.86 41.56 -5.96
CA GLU A 399 -13.96 40.48 -5.60
C GLU A 399 -14.44 39.17 -6.22
N TRP A 400 -13.74 38.72 -7.25
CA TRP A 400 -14.02 37.46 -7.93
C TRP A 400 -13.15 36.36 -7.37
N THR A 401 -13.76 35.24 -6.98
CA THR A 401 -13.06 34.02 -6.61
C THR A 401 -13.42 32.93 -7.61
N VAL A 402 -12.41 32.35 -8.26
CA VAL A 402 -12.55 31.13 -9.06
C VAL A 402 -11.86 29.99 -8.32
N SER A 403 -12.62 28.96 -7.95
CA SER A 403 -12.08 27.80 -7.24
C SER A 403 -12.56 26.51 -7.86
N GLY A 404 -11.66 25.55 -8.03
CA GLY A 404 -11.97 24.35 -8.79
C GLY A 404 -10.93 23.26 -8.68
N SER A 405 -11.04 22.32 -9.62
CA SER A 405 -10.25 21.11 -9.72
C SER A 405 -9.89 20.83 -11.18
N GLY A 406 -8.60 20.68 -11.47
CA GLY A 406 -8.11 20.08 -12.71
C GLY A 406 -7.92 18.58 -12.54
N TYR A 407 -8.29 17.78 -13.54
CA TYR A 407 -8.16 16.33 -13.50
C TYR A 407 -7.02 15.88 -14.42
N VAL A 408 -6.04 15.16 -13.86
CA VAL A 408 -4.88 14.62 -14.59
C VAL A 408 -4.82 13.11 -14.41
N VAL A 409 -4.64 12.37 -15.50
CA VAL A 409 -4.38 10.93 -15.42
C VAL A 409 -2.93 10.70 -15.04
N THR A 410 -2.71 10.05 -13.91
CA THR A 410 -1.38 9.60 -13.47
C THR A 410 -1.33 8.07 -13.43
N MET A 411 -0.19 7.49 -13.09
CA MET A 411 -0.09 6.04 -12.88
C MET A 411 -0.99 5.52 -11.76
N PHE A 412 -1.46 6.39 -10.86
CA PHE A 412 -2.39 6.05 -9.79
C PHE A 412 -3.86 6.24 -10.20
N GLY A 413 -4.11 6.52 -11.47
CA GLY A 413 -5.43 6.85 -12.01
C GLY A 413 -5.69 8.36 -12.06
N GLU A 414 -6.96 8.73 -12.08
CA GLU A 414 -7.38 10.12 -12.13
C GLU A 414 -7.03 10.84 -10.83
N THR A 415 -6.21 11.90 -10.93
CA THR A 415 -5.71 12.68 -9.81
C THR A 415 -6.22 14.11 -9.89
N LEU A 416 -6.65 14.66 -8.76
CA LEU A 416 -7.33 15.94 -8.68
C LEU A 416 -6.38 17.05 -8.21
N LEU A 417 -6.32 18.14 -8.98
CA LEU A 417 -5.50 19.32 -8.75
C LEU A 417 -6.38 20.48 -8.31
N ARG A 418 -6.46 20.74 -6.99
CA ARG A 418 -7.28 21.84 -6.46
C ARG A 418 -6.61 23.19 -6.71
N PHE A 419 -7.40 24.17 -7.09
CA PHE A 419 -6.95 25.55 -7.19
C PHE A 419 -7.99 26.53 -6.67
N LYS A 420 -7.50 27.71 -6.28
CA LYS A 420 -8.29 28.88 -5.95
C LYS A 420 -7.51 30.10 -6.42
N SER A 421 -8.20 31.01 -7.09
CA SER A 421 -7.65 32.27 -7.57
C SER A 421 -8.64 33.38 -7.24
N ASP A 422 -8.10 34.50 -6.78
CA ASP A 422 -8.86 35.69 -6.45
C ASP A 422 -8.42 36.82 -7.39
N SER A 423 -9.36 37.60 -7.90
CA SER A 423 -9.11 38.70 -8.83
C SER A 423 -10.07 39.86 -8.60
N THR A 424 -9.65 41.08 -8.90
CA THR A 424 -10.50 42.27 -8.85
C THR A 424 -10.69 42.80 -10.26
N CYS A 425 -11.90 42.66 -10.79
CA CYS A 425 -12.23 43.10 -12.14
C CYS A 425 -13.59 43.80 -12.09
N LYS A 426 -13.60 45.09 -12.46
CA LYS A 426 -14.81 45.90 -12.58
C LYS A 426 -15.33 45.83 -14.02
N PRO A 427 -16.65 45.89 -14.25
CA PRO A 427 -17.21 45.96 -15.59
C PRO A 427 -16.73 47.23 -16.31
N GLN A 428 -16.46 47.12 -17.61
CA GLN A 428 -16.19 48.31 -18.41
C GLN A 428 -17.52 49.04 -18.60
N VAL A 429 -17.57 50.31 -18.19
CA VAL A 429 -18.74 51.16 -18.44
C VAL A 429 -18.72 51.48 -19.93
N VAL A 430 -19.62 50.84 -20.68
CA VAL A 430 -19.84 51.09 -22.11
C VAL A 430 -20.68 52.35 -22.28
#